data_AF-A0A0U3A4T3-F1
#
_entry.id   AF-A0A0U3A4T3-F1
#
_cell.length_a   1.000
_cell.length_b   1.000
_cell.length_c   1.000
_cell.angle_alpha   90.00
_cell.angle_beta   90.00
_cell.angle_gamma   90.00
#
_symmetry.space_group_name_H-M   'P 1'
#
loop_
_entity.id
_entity.type
_entity.pdbx_description
1 polymer ?
#
loop_
_entity_poly.entity_id
_entity_poly.type
_entity_poly.pdbx_seq_one_letter_code
_entity_poly.pdbx_strand_id
1 'polypeptide(L)'
;MFSKKNEGNEFSNEGKGSSKKIIKFFKSTKGIALLAFILGVFFGNISSPACSEDHEEVISNQTSVIDSQKTEIETLNSKLSDAEPWFKMKDDEKKAIEAENQRKAEEAKKAEEAKKAEEQRKKEEEEKKGYDTGITYEQLARTPDDYKYKKVKFEGKVIQVI
;
A
#
# COMPACT_ATOMS: atom_id res chain seq x y z
N MET A 1 10.94 22.19 20.93
CA MET A 1 11.95 21.72 19.98
C MET A 1 11.78 20.21 19.82
N PHE A 2 11.17 19.78 18.72
CA PHE A 2 10.87 18.38 18.44
C PHE A 2 12.12 17.71 17.84
N SER A 3 12.74 16.79 18.59
CA SER A 3 13.74 15.86 18.06
C SER A 3 13.05 14.87 17.14
N LYS A 4 13.39 14.93 15.86
CA LYS A 4 12.93 13.97 14.84
C LYS A 4 13.85 12.76 14.88
N LYS A 5 13.29 11.61 15.28
CA LYS A 5 13.84 10.27 14.99
C LYS A 5 14.01 10.12 13.48
N ASN A 6 15.18 9.65 13.06
CA ASN A 6 15.38 9.06 11.73
C ASN A 6 15.77 7.60 11.98
N GLU A 7 14.77 6.73 11.91
CA GLU A 7 14.91 5.28 11.88
C GLU A 7 15.04 4.84 10.42
N GLY A 8 15.92 3.86 10.16
CA GLY A 8 15.75 2.91 9.07
C GLY A 8 16.48 3.21 7.76
N ASN A 9 17.74 2.79 7.66
CA ASN A 9 18.18 2.02 6.48
C ASN A 9 19.31 1.08 6.89
N GLU A 10 18.96 -0.02 7.55
CA GLU A 10 19.84 -1.18 7.71
C GLU A 10 19.95 -1.89 6.36
N PHE A 11 20.95 -1.53 5.57
CA PHE A 11 21.38 -2.36 4.45
C PHE A 11 22.28 -3.47 4.99
N SER A 12 21.66 -4.60 5.36
CA SER A 12 22.35 -5.86 5.65
C SER A 12 23.21 -6.26 4.45
N ASN A 13 24.53 -6.04 4.57
CA ASN A 13 25.51 -6.59 3.64
C ASN A 13 26.17 -7.81 4.28
N GLU A 14 25.50 -8.95 4.14
CA GLU A 14 26.09 -10.27 4.31
C GLU A 14 27.08 -10.52 3.17
N GLY A 15 28.36 -10.27 3.41
CA GLY A 15 29.39 -10.48 2.39
C GLY A 15 30.82 -10.50 2.93
N LYS A 16 31.01 -10.81 4.21
CA LYS A 16 32.33 -10.82 4.86
C LYS A 16 32.97 -12.22 4.81
N GLY A 17 33.37 -12.68 3.64
CA GLY A 17 34.07 -13.97 3.51
C GLY A 17 35.05 -14.10 2.33
N SER A 18 34.73 -13.54 1.17
CA SER A 18 35.46 -13.78 -0.09
C SER A 18 36.34 -12.61 -0.57
N SER A 19 36.12 -11.39 -0.08
CA SER A 19 36.82 -10.17 -0.53
C SER A 19 38.32 -10.15 -0.20
N LYS A 20 38.75 -10.78 0.91
CA LYS A 20 40.17 -10.81 1.32
C LYS A 20 41.06 -11.59 0.34
N LYS A 21 40.52 -12.60 -0.35
CA LYS A 21 41.29 -13.38 -1.34
C LYS A 21 41.49 -12.59 -2.64
N ILE A 22 40.46 -11.89 -3.11
CA ILE A 22 40.46 -11.11 -4.37
C ILE A 22 41.46 -9.94 -4.28
N ILE A 23 41.50 -9.25 -3.15
CA ILE A 23 42.48 -8.16 -2.89
C ILE A 23 43.93 -8.68 -2.94
N LYS A 24 44.17 -9.92 -2.49
CA LYS A 24 45.51 -10.53 -2.51
C LYS A 24 45.95 -10.89 -3.93
N PHE A 25 45.02 -11.33 -4.79
CA PHE A 25 45.29 -11.62 -6.20
C PHE A 25 45.62 -10.35 -7.01
N PHE A 26 44.95 -9.23 -6.72
CA PHE A 26 45.15 -7.96 -7.41
C PHE A 26 46.45 -7.23 -7.01
N LYS A 27 46.99 -7.50 -5.80
CA LYS A 27 48.31 -7.02 -5.37
C LYS A 27 49.48 -7.87 -5.87
N SER A 28 49.21 -9.00 -6.53
CA SER A 28 50.26 -9.82 -7.14
C SER A 28 50.68 -9.24 -8.48
N THR A 29 51.96 -9.30 -8.83
CA THR A 29 52.53 -8.76 -10.08
C THR A 29 51.81 -9.29 -11.32
N LYS A 30 51.27 -10.52 -11.23
CA LYS A 30 50.49 -11.17 -12.29
C LYS A 30 49.06 -10.60 -12.43
N GLY A 31 48.46 -10.11 -11.34
CA GLY A 31 47.14 -9.47 -11.35
C GLY A 31 47.18 -8.03 -11.90
N ILE A 32 48.24 -7.27 -11.59
CA ILE A 32 48.47 -5.92 -12.15
C ILE A 32 48.70 -5.98 -13.66
N ALA A 33 49.46 -6.98 -14.14
CA ALA A 33 49.69 -7.18 -15.57
C ALA A 33 48.39 -7.51 -16.34
N LEU A 34 47.48 -8.28 -15.73
CA LEU A 34 46.18 -8.62 -16.32
C LEU A 34 45.26 -7.39 -16.40
N LEU A 35 45.27 -6.52 -15.37
CA LEU A 35 44.53 -5.27 -15.40
C LEU A 35 45.10 -4.28 -16.44
N ALA A 36 46.42 -4.18 -16.53
CA ALA A 36 47.10 -3.34 -17.53
C ALA A 36 46.87 -3.84 -18.96
N PHE A 37 46.78 -5.15 -19.16
CA PHE A 37 46.41 -5.74 -20.45
C PHE A 37 44.96 -5.40 -20.82
N ILE A 38 44.00 -5.51 -19.89
CA ILE A 38 42.61 -5.14 -20.16
C ILE A 38 42.47 -3.65 -20.47
N LEU A 39 43.08 -2.77 -19.67
CA LEU A 39 43.06 -1.32 -19.93
C LEU A 39 43.82 -0.95 -21.22
N GLY A 40 44.92 -1.64 -21.53
CA GLY A 40 45.70 -1.45 -22.76
C GLY A 40 44.96 -1.91 -24.02
N VAL A 41 44.11 -2.94 -23.94
CA VAL A 41 43.25 -3.38 -25.04
C VAL A 41 42.07 -2.41 -25.24
N PHE A 42 41.54 -1.82 -24.17
CA PHE A 42 40.45 -0.83 -24.24
C PHE A 42 40.92 0.58 -24.67
N PHE A 43 42.14 1.02 -24.31
CA PHE A 43 42.70 2.30 -24.77
C PHE A 43 43.55 2.20 -26.05
N GLY A 44 44.04 1.00 -26.41
CA GLY A 44 44.89 0.78 -27.59
C GLY A 44 44.13 0.67 -28.91
N ASN A 45 42.79 0.74 -28.90
CA ASN A 45 41.95 0.72 -30.10
C ASN A 45 41.19 2.05 -30.26
N ILE A 46 41.92 3.17 -30.22
CA ILE A 46 41.55 4.43 -30.87
C ILE A 46 42.58 4.67 -31.97
N SER A 47 42.58 3.81 -32.97
CA SER A 47 43.24 4.06 -34.25
C SER A 47 42.18 3.94 -35.33
N SER A 48 41.55 5.07 -35.65
CA SER A 48 40.95 5.28 -36.96
C SER A 48 41.85 6.22 -37.75
N PRO A 49 41.97 6.00 -39.07
CA PRO A 49 42.84 6.75 -39.95
C PRO A 49 42.34 8.19 -40.11
N ALA A 50 43.26 9.08 -40.46
CA ALA A 50 43.04 10.47 -40.83
C ALA A 50 41.62 10.80 -41.35
N CYS A 51 40.91 11.63 -40.60
CA CYS A 51 39.84 12.48 -41.11
C CYS A 51 40.29 13.92 -40.82
N SER A 52 40.94 14.55 -41.80
CA SER A 52 40.96 16.00 -41.90
C SER A 52 39.71 16.46 -42.63
N GLU A 53 39.26 17.66 -42.29
CA GLU A 53 38.17 18.42 -42.91
C GLU A 53 36.73 17.94 -42.62
N ASP A 54 36.10 18.57 -41.61
CA ASP A 54 34.72 19.11 -41.59
C ASP A 54 34.16 19.12 -40.14
N HIS A 55 34.79 19.89 -39.26
CA HIS A 55 34.48 19.88 -37.82
C HIS A 55 33.84 21.17 -37.27
N GLU A 56 33.48 22.15 -38.12
CA GLU A 56 32.81 23.38 -37.69
C GLU A 56 31.28 23.36 -37.87
N GLU A 57 30.75 22.71 -38.92
CA GLU A 57 29.30 22.73 -39.19
C GLU A 57 28.50 21.85 -38.20
N VAL A 58 29.03 20.67 -37.85
CA VAL A 58 28.38 19.70 -36.95
C VAL A 58 28.27 20.19 -35.50
N ILE A 59 29.25 20.98 -35.04
CA ILE A 59 29.24 21.60 -33.69
C ILE A 59 28.16 22.68 -33.59
N SER A 60 27.98 23.49 -34.64
CA SER A 60 26.94 24.53 -34.67
C SER A 60 25.53 23.94 -34.64
N ASN A 61 25.31 22.85 -35.40
CA ASN A 61 24.02 22.20 -35.51
C ASN A 61 23.62 21.53 -34.18
N GLN A 62 24.55 20.79 -33.54
CA GLN A 62 24.31 20.23 -32.21
C GLN A 62 24.10 21.30 -31.13
N THR A 63 24.82 22.42 -31.17
CA THR A 63 24.63 23.54 -30.22
C THR A 63 23.22 24.12 -30.34
N SER A 64 22.74 24.34 -31.57
CA SER A 64 21.37 24.84 -31.81
C SER A 64 20.27 23.87 -31.33
N VAL A 65 20.49 22.56 -31.46
CA VAL A 65 19.56 21.53 -30.96
C VAL A 65 19.56 21.48 -29.44
N ILE A 66 20.72 21.63 -28.79
CA ILE A 66 20.84 21.69 -27.33
C ILE A 66 20.14 22.95 -26.79
N ASP A 67 20.30 24.11 -27.43
CA ASP A 67 19.63 25.36 -27.04
C ASP A 67 18.12 25.29 -27.26
N SER A 68 17.68 24.68 -28.37
CA SER A 68 16.26 24.41 -28.63
C SER A 68 15.65 23.47 -27.59
N GLN A 69 16.36 22.43 -27.18
CA GLN A 69 15.87 21.49 -26.16
C GLN A 69 15.86 22.14 -24.76
N LYS A 70 16.86 22.97 -24.45
CA LYS A 70 16.94 23.69 -23.18
C LYS A 70 15.79 24.69 -23.03
N THR A 71 15.48 25.43 -24.09
CA THR A 71 14.33 26.35 -24.12
C THR A 71 13.01 25.57 -24.03
N GLU A 72 12.87 24.43 -24.70
CA GLU A 72 11.68 23.58 -24.56
C GLU A 72 11.52 23.05 -23.12
N ILE A 73 12.58 22.55 -22.50
CA ILE A 73 12.59 22.09 -21.09
C ILE A 73 12.22 23.23 -20.14
N GLU A 74 12.72 24.44 -20.36
CA GLU A 74 12.37 25.62 -19.56
C GLU A 74 10.88 25.98 -19.70
N THR A 75 10.34 25.94 -20.92
CA THR A 75 8.90 26.17 -21.15
C THR A 75 8.02 25.08 -20.55
N LEU A 76 8.44 23.81 -20.61
CA LEU A 76 7.71 22.69 -20.01
C LEU A 76 7.71 22.77 -18.48
N ASN A 77 8.84 23.13 -17.88
CA ASN A 77 8.94 23.33 -16.44
C ASN A 77 8.09 24.50 -15.96
N SER A 78 8.04 25.61 -16.72
CA SER A 78 7.12 26.72 -16.42
C SER A 78 5.67 26.27 -16.45
N LYS A 79 5.25 25.54 -17.50
CA LYS A 79 3.88 25.01 -17.60
C LYS A 79 3.53 24.03 -16.49
N LEU A 80 4.49 23.22 -16.05
CA LEU A 80 4.29 22.29 -14.95
C LEU A 80 4.11 23.05 -13.62
N SER A 81 4.93 24.07 -13.37
CA SER A 81 4.82 24.93 -12.20
C SER A 81 3.48 25.68 -12.15
N ASP A 82 3.03 26.22 -13.29
CA ASP A 82 1.72 26.89 -13.41
C ASP A 82 0.55 25.93 -13.18
N ALA A 83 0.71 24.66 -13.52
CA ALA A 83 -0.31 23.62 -13.35
C ALA A 83 -0.27 22.93 -11.97
N GLU A 84 0.81 23.03 -11.19
CA GLU A 84 0.93 22.45 -9.85
C GLU A 84 -0.25 22.76 -8.91
N PRO A 85 -0.78 24.00 -8.84
CA PRO A 85 -1.92 24.32 -7.99
C PRO A 85 -3.18 23.52 -8.35
N TRP A 86 -3.38 23.23 -9.64
CA TRP A 86 -4.52 22.47 -10.13
C TRP A 86 -4.44 20.99 -9.76
N PHE A 87 -3.24 20.41 -9.78
CA PHE A 87 -3.01 19.04 -9.34
C PHE A 87 -3.19 18.90 -7.83
N LYS A 88 -2.64 19.84 -7.04
CA LYS A 88 -2.79 19.86 -5.57
C LYS A 88 -4.26 19.96 -5.15
N MET A 89 -5.03 20.86 -5.78
CA MET A 89 -6.46 21.01 -5.47
C MET A 89 -7.28 19.74 -5.75
N LYS A 90 -7.02 19.06 -6.87
CA LYS A 90 -7.69 17.80 -7.20
C LYS A 90 -7.30 16.65 -6.29
N ASP A 91 -6.03 16.59 -5.88
CA ASP A 91 -5.56 15.54 -4.96
C ASP A 91 -6.09 15.76 -3.54
N ASP A 92 -6.15 17.01 -3.06
CA ASP A 92 -6.73 17.36 -1.77
C ASP A 92 -8.24 17.06 -1.72
N GLU A 93 -8.97 17.37 -2.79
CA GLU A 93 -10.40 17.06 -2.90
C GLU A 93 -10.66 15.54 -2.90
N LYS A 94 -9.87 14.77 -3.66
CA LYS A 94 -9.93 13.31 -3.64
C LYS A 94 -9.65 12.74 -2.25
N LYS A 95 -8.61 13.26 -1.58
CA LYS A 95 -8.23 12.83 -0.24
C LYS A 95 -9.31 13.14 0.80
N ALA A 96 -9.98 14.29 0.67
CA ALA A 96 -11.11 14.65 1.52
C ALA A 96 -12.31 13.72 1.31
N ILE A 97 -12.66 13.42 0.06
CA ILE A 97 -13.75 12.48 -0.28
C ILE A 97 -13.44 11.07 0.22
N GLU A 98 -12.20 10.61 0.04
CA GLU A 98 -11.77 9.30 0.52
C GLU A 98 -11.80 9.22 2.05
N ALA A 99 -11.31 10.24 2.76
CA ALA A 99 -11.36 10.30 4.21
C ALA A 99 -12.81 10.34 4.74
N GLU A 100 -13.70 11.09 4.08
CA GLU A 100 -15.12 11.12 4.45
C GLU A 100 -15.79 9.75 4.24
N ASN A 101 -15.53 9.10 3.10
CA ASN A 101 -16.05 7.77 2.81
C ASN A 101 -15.52 6.71 3.79
N GLN A 102 -14.24 6.76 4.14
CA GLN A 102 -13.65 5.88 5.14
C GLN A 102 -14.29 6.09 6.51
N ARG A 103 -14.52 7.35 6.92
CA ARG A 103 -15.18 7.66 8.20
C ARG A 103 -16.63 7.17 8.24
N LYS A 104 -17.39 7.38 7.15
CA LYS A 104 -18.76 6.85 7.02
C LYS A 104 -18.79 5.33 7.03
N ALA A 105 -17.84 4.67 6.35
CA ALA A 105 -17.74 3.22 6.35
C ALA A 105 -17.38 2.65 7.73
N GLU A 106 -16.48 3.30 8.47
CA GLU A 106 -16.11 2.89 9.82
C GLU A 106 -17.28 3.09 10.80
N GLU A 107 -18.00 4.20 10.70
CA GLU A 107 -19.19 4.48 11.52
C GLU A 107 -20.31 3.47 11.23
N ALA A 108 -20.56 3.15 9.96
CA ALA A 108 -21.53 2.13 9.57
C ALA A 108 -21.15 0.74 10.11
N LYS A 109 -19.86 0.37 10.05
CA LYS A 109 -19.38 -0.90 10.62
C LYS A 109 -19.54 -0.96 12.13
N LYS A 110 -19.19 0.11 12.86
CA LYS A 110 -19.37 0.18 14.32
C LYS A 110 -20.85 0.09 14.70
N ALA A 111 -21.72 0.75 13.95
CA ALA A 111 -23.17 0.68 14.18
C ALA A 111 -23.72 -0.74 13.93
N GLU A 112 -23.30 -1.40 12.84
CA GLU A 112 -23.71 -2.77 12.54
C GLU A 112 -23.19 -3.77 13.58
N GLU A 113 -21.93 -3.63 14.00
CA GLU A 113 -21.33 -4.48 15.04
C GLU A 113 -22.03 -4.31 16.39
N ALA A 114 -22.35 -3.06 16.78
CA ALA A 114 -23.13 -2.80 17.99
C ALA A 114 -24.54 -3.40 17.92
N LYS A 115 -25.20 -3.36 16.76
CA LYS A 115 -26.52 -3.99 16.56
C LYS A 115 -26.43 -5.51 16.66
N LYS A 116 -25.43 -6.13 16.03
CA LYS A 116 -25.21 -7.59 16.10
C LYS A 116 -24.87 -8.04 17.51
N ALA A 117 -24.01 -7.31 18.22
CA ALA A 117 -23.66 -7.63 19.59
C ALA A 117 -24.88 -7.56 20.52
N GLU A 118 -25.73 -6.54 20.38
CA GLU A 118 -26.96 -6.44 21.18
C GLU A 118 -27.98 -7.53 20.85
N GLU A 119 -28.13 -7.88 19.56
CA GLU A 119 -29.01 -8.97 19.15
C GLU A 119 -28.52 -10.33 19.67
N GLN A 120 -27.20 -10.58 19.61
CA GLN A 120 -26.59 -11.79 20.18
C GLN A 120 -26.79 -11.86 21.70
N ARG A 121 -26.56 -10.76 22.42
CA ARG A 121 -26.81 -10.69 23.87
C ARG A 121 -28.26 -10.99 24.23
N LYS A 122 -29.23 -10.45 23.48
CA LYS A 122 -30.66 -10.74 23.67
C LYS A 122 -30.98 -12.20 23.40
N LYS A 123 -30.45 -12.77 22.31
CA LYS A 123 -30.62 -14.20 22.00
C LYS A 123 -30.04 -15.10 23.09
N GLU A 124 -28.84 -14.82 23.57
CA GLU A 124 -28.22 -15.59 24.66
C GLU A 124 -29.01 -15.47 25.97
N GLU A 125 -29.56 -14.30 26.29
CA GLU A 125 -30.40 -14.12 27.47
C GLU A 125 -31.72 -14.90 27.35
N GLU A 126 -32.36 -14.87 26.17
CA GLU A 126 -33.55 -15.68 25.87
C GLU A 126 -33.25 -17.18 25.91
N GLU A 127 -32.10 -17.62 25.40
CA GLU A 127 -31.70 -19.03 25.48
C GLU A 127 -31.43 -19.49 26.91
N LYS A 128 -30.83 -18.64 27.76
CA LYS A 128 -30.61 -18.92 29.19
C LYS A 128 -31.91 -19.04 29.97
N LYS A 129 -32.95 -18.30 29.61
CA LYS A 129 -34.30 -18.44 30.20
C LYS A 129 -34.95 -19.78 29.84
N GLY A 130 -34.51 -20.44 28.78
CA GLY A 130 -34.95 -21.79 28.42
C GLY A 130 -36.47 -21.85 28.22
N TYR A 131 -37.14 -22.72 28.96
CA TYR A 131 -38.61 -22.88 28.92
C TYR A 131 -39.35 -21.99 29.93
N ASP A 132 -38.64 -21.29 30.81
CA ASP A 132 -39.22 -20.43 31.85
C ASP A 132 -39.47 -19.01 31.32
N THR A 133 -40.19 -18.93 30.20
CA THR A 133 -40.47 -17.68 29.48
C THR A 133 -41.67 -16.91 30.05
N GLY A 134 -42.46 -17.52 30.94
CA GLY A 134 -43.66 -16.92 31.53
C GLY A 134 -44.84 -16.78 30.56
N ILE A 135 -44.75 -17.37 29.36
CA ILE A 135 -45.80 -17.34 28.35
C ILE A 135 -46.95 -18.26 28.77
N THR A 136 -48.16 -17.70 28.83
CA THR A 136 -49.39 -18.43 29.21
C THR A 136 -50.12 -19.00 28.00
N TYR A 137 -51.00 -19.98 28.25
CA TYR A 137 -51.85 -20.55 27.20
C TYR A 137 -52.78 -19.49 26.60
N GLU A 138 -53.35 -18.58 27.41
CA GLU A 138 -54.23 -17.54 26.90
C GLU A 138 -53.54 -16.56 25.94
N GLN A 139 -52.25 -16.27 26.16
CA GLN A 139 -51.46 -15.39 25.29
C GLN A 139 -51.23 -16.04 23.92
N LEU A 140 -50.86 -17.32 23.91
CA LEU A 140 -50.63 -18.06 22.67
C LEU A 140 -51.92 -18.32 21.88
N ALA A 141 -53.04 -18.54 22.58
CA ALA A 141 -54.34 -18.74 21.94
C ALA A 141 -54.86 -17.47 21.24
N ARG A 142 -54.46 -16.27 21.70
CA ARG A 142 -54.91 -14.98 21.13
C ARG A 142 -53.94 -14.38 20.12
N THR A 143 -52.64 -14.43 20.40
CA THR A 143 -51.60 -13.83 19.54
C THR A 143 -50.48 -14.83 19.26
N PRO A 144 -50.76 -15.91 18.51
CA PRO A 144 -49.78 -16.99 18.29
C PRO A 144 -48.53 -16.54 17.52
N ASP A 145 -48.66 -15.56 16.62
CA ASP A 145 -47.54 -15.09 15.82
C ASP A 145 -46.47 -14.33 16.63
N ASP A 146 -46.85 -13.63 17.72
CA ASP A 146 -45.92 -12.86 18.58
C ASP A 146 -44.96 -13.74 19.39
N TYR A 147 -45.29 -15.02 19.50
CA TYR A 147 -44.52 -16.01 20.26
C TYR A 147 -43.99 -17.16 19.39
N LYS A 148 -44.05 -16.99 18.06
CA LYS A 148 -43.49 -17.94 17.10
C LYS A 148 -42.01 -18.15 17.38
N TYR A 149 -41.57 -19.41 17.34
CA TYR A 149 -40.20 -19.84 17.64
C TYR A 149 -39.71 -19.60 19.08
N LYS A 150 -40.57 -19.15 20.01
CA LYS A 150 -40.22 -19.08 21.43
C LYS A 150 -40.44 -20.42 22.12
N LYS A 151 -39.58 -20.75 23.09
CA LYS A 151 -39.74 -21.93 23.96
C LYS A 151 -40.84 -21.66 24.98
N VAL A 152 -41.74 -22.63 25.15
CA VAL A 152 -42.90 -22.53 26.06
C VAL A 152 -43.06 -23.82 26.86
N LYS A 153 -43.46 -23.70 28.12
CA LYS A 153 -43.86 -24.84 28.96
C LYS A 153 -45.34 -24.72 29.32
N PHE A 154 -46.04 -25.85 29.32
CA PHE A 154 -47.43 -25.92 29.77
C PHE A 154 -47.57 -27.00 30.83
N GLU A 155 -48.46 -26.75 31.77
CA GLU A 155 -48.94 -27.71 32.74
C GLU A 155 -50.46 -27.85 32.59
N GLY A 156 -50.98 -29.05 32.79
CA GLY A 156 -52.39 -29.34 32.62
C GLY A 156 -52.77 -30.65 33.28
N LYS A 157 -54.08 -30.81 33.57
CA LYS A 157 -54.63 -32.02 34.16
C LYS A 157 -55.19 -32.93 33.06
N VAL A 158 -54.74 -34.17 33.00
CA VAL A 158 -55.27 -35.18 32.06
C VAL A 158 -56.55 -35.78 32.63
N ILE A 159 -57.61 -35.80 31.85
CA ILE A 159 -58.88 -36.48 32.20
C ILE A 159 -58.98 -37.73 31.34
N GLN A 160 -58.99 -38.90 31.98
CA GLN A 160 -59.19 -40.18 31.30
C GLN A 160 -60.66 -40.57 31.38
N VAL A 161 -61.26 -40.86 30.22
CA VAL A 161 -62.64 -41.37 30.12
C VAL A 161 -62.59 -42.90 30.23
N ILE A 162 -63.44 -43.47 31.09
CA ILE A 162 -63.58 -44.91 31.35
C ILE A 162 -64.85 -45.40 30.65
#